data_AF-A0A8H8MMN6-F1
#
_entry.id   AF-A0A8H8MMN6-F1
#
_cell.length_a   1.000
_cell.length_b   1.000
_cell.length_c   1.000
_cell.angle_alpha   90.00
_cell.angle_beta   90.00
_cell.angle_gamma   90.00
#
_symmetry.space_group_name_H-M   'P 1'
#
loop_
_entity.id
_entity.type
_entity.pdbx_description
1 polymer ?
#
loop_
_entity_poly.entity_id
_entity_poly.type
_entity_poly.pdbx_seq_one_letter_code
_entity_poly.pdbx_strand_id
1 'polypeptide(L)'
;MSKADTTLDEMIGRLSGGLELAFLQSLASSAKKSYNLLRMIAPVFMQVAFADPTLWPYDPSSSGISLAHALASPQFELGRFILTDTIISLTFGTQALVEYDLSHPLIQTNGEHPMEWLHGCPAQFMFSINGTPLGRKLETTHGHGILHVPTN
;
A
#
# COMPACT_ATOMS: atom_id res chain seq x y z
N MET A 1 11.91 -7.35 27.53
CA MET A 1 11.26 -7.46 26.22
C MET A 1 10.34 -8.67 26.21
N SER A 2 9.09 -8.49 25.80
CA SER A 2 8.15 -9.59 25.61
C SER A 2 8.51 -10.36 24.33
N LYS A 3 8.15 -11.65 24.26
CA LYS A 3 8.37 -12.49 23.05
C LYS A 3 7.67 -11.93 21.80
N ALA A 4 6.55 -11.22 22.01
CA ALA A 4 5.81 -10.55 20.94
C ALA A 4 6.61 -9.39 20.32
N ASP A 5 7.27 -8.57 21.15
CA ASP A 5 8.10 -7.44 20.70
C ASP A 5 9.25 -7.92 19.80
N THR A 6 9.92 -9.02 20.20
CA THR A 6 11.02 -9.62 19.43
C THR A 6 10.56 -10.18 18.08
N THR A 7 9.32 -10.67 18.00
CA THR A 7 8.76 -11.22 16.76
C THR A 7 8.38 -10.11 15.79
N LEU A 8 7.83 -9.00 16.28
CA LEU A 8 7.52 -7.83 15.47
C LEU A 8 8.78 -7.17 14.92
N ASP A 9 9.82 -7.01 15.75
CA ASP A 9 11.12 -6.47 15.32
C ASP A 9 11.76 -7.30 14.20
N GLU A 10 11.67 -8.63 14.29
CA GLU A 10 12.15 -9.53 13.22
C GLU A 10 11.37 -9.32 11.91
N MET A 11 10.04 -9.20 11.99
CA MET A 11 9.19 -8.94 10.82
C MET A 11 9.50 -7.59 10.18
N ILE A 12 9.70 -6.54 10.99
CA ILE A 12 10.10 -5.21 10.52
C ILE A 12 11.47 -5.29 9.84
N GLY A 13 12.46 -5.96 10.45
CA GLY A 13 13.79 -6.14 9.85
C GLY A 13 13.74 -6.85 8.50
N ARG A 14 12.91 -7.90 8.38
CA ARG A 14 12.68 -8.61 7.11
C ARG A 14 12.00 -7.73 6.07
N LEU A 15 11.02 -6.93 6.47
CA LEU A 15 10.34 -5.98 5.58
C LEU A 15 11.33 -4.93 5.07
N SER A 16 12.12 -4.35 5.97
CA SER A 16 13.14 -3.34 5.68
C SER A 16 14.19 -3.85 4.67
N GLY A 17 14.77 -5.02 4.94
CA GLY A 17 15.74 -5.64 4.03
C GLY A 17 15.14 -6.04 2.68
N GLY A 18 13.88 -6.48 2.67
CA GLY A 18 13.14 -6.80 1.46
C GLY A 18 12.88 -5.58 0.57
N LEU A 19 12.48 -4.47 1.18
CA LEU A 19 12.26 -3.19 0.49
C LEU A 19 13.56 -2.63 -0.09
N GLU A 20 14.65 -2.73 0.68
CA GLU A 20 15.97 -2.30 0.22
C GLU A 20 16.43 -3.11 -1.00
N LEU A 21 16.26 -4.43 -0.96
CA LEU A 21 16.60 -5.29 -2.10
C LEU A 21 15.72 -4.99 -3.32
N ALA A 22 14.43 -4.71 -3.12
CA ALA A 22 13.51 -4.34 -4.21
C ALA A 22 13.93 -3.03 -4.88
N PHE A 23 14.35 -2.04 -4.08
CA PHE A 23 14.90 -0.77 -4.55
C PHE A 23 16.21 -0.95 -5.30
N LEU A 24 17.20 -1.63 -4.73
CA LEU A 24 18.47 -1.88 -5.41
C LEU A 24 18.28 -2.65 -6.72
N GLN A 25 17.34 -3.60 -6.74
CA GLN A 25 17.03 -4.35 -7.95
C GLN A 25 16.32 -3.48 -9.02
N SER A 26 15.62 -2.42 -8.63
CA SER A 26 14.97 -1.52 -9.60
C SER A 26 15.99 -0.64 -10.30
N LEU A 27 17.05 -0.25 -9.57
CA LEU A 27 18.19 0.49 -10.11
C LEU A 27 19.10 -0.39 -11.00
N ALA A 28 19.37 -1.62 -10.55
CA ALA A 28 20.35 -2.48 -11.21
C ALA A 28 19.77 -3.38 -12.32
N SER A 29 18.46 -3.57 -12.37
CA SER A 29 17.83 -4.53 -13.28
C SER A 29 16.50 -4.02 -13.83
N SER A 30 15.56 -4.94 -14.11
CA SER A 30 14.24 -4.58 -14.62
C SER A 30 13.25 -4.37 -13.49
N ALA A 31 12.35 -3.40 -13.66
CA ALA A 31 11.24 -3.13 -12.75
C ALA A 31 10.37 -4.38 -12.50
N LYS A 32 10.34 -5.35 -13.43
CA LYS A 32 9.64 -6.64 -13.25
C LYS A 32 10.22 -7.47 -12.12
N LYS A 33 11.55 -7.48 -11.94
CA LYS A 33 12.18 -8.23 -10.85
C LYS A 33 11.90 -7.56 -9.50
N SER A 34 11.97 -6.24 -9.44
CA SER A 34 11.58 -5.47 -8.25
C SER A 34 10.12 -5.68 -7.87
N TYR A 35 9.21 -5.74 -8.86
CA TYR A 35 7.82 -6.08 -8.60
C TYR A 35 7.67 -7.49 -8.01
N ASN A 36 8.39 -8.48 -8.54
CA ASN A 36 8.37 -9.83 -7.98
C ASN A 36 8.90 -9.87 -6.55
N LEU A 37 9.97 -9.12 -6.23
CA LEU A 37 10.45 -8.98 -4.86
C LEU A 37 9.37 -8.35 -3.97
N LEU A 38 8.74 -7.26 -4.43
CA LEU A 38 7.68 -6.59 -3.69
C LEU A 38 6.51 -7.54 -3.40
N ARG A 39 6.11 -8.37 -4.38
CA ARG A 39 5.11 -9.44 -4.19
C ARG A 39 5.50 -10.46 -3.12
N MET A 40 6.78 -10.82 -3.04
CA MET A 40 7.25 -11.78 -2.04
C MET A 40 7.28 -11.19 -0.63
N ILE A 41 7.47 -9.88 -0.49
CA ILE A 41 7.51 -9.22 0.83
C ILE A 41 6.16 -8.68 1.29
N ALA A 42 5.16 -8.60 0.39
CA ALA A 42 3.80 -8.18 0.72
C ALA A 42 3.17 -8.96 1.91
N PRO A 43 3.32 -10.29 2.04
CA PRO A 43 2.80 -11.00 3.22
C PRO A 43 3.47 -10.60 4.54
N VAL A 44 4.73 -10.15 4.51
CA VAL A 44 5.44 -9.65 5.70
C VAL A 44 4.91 -8.27 6.05
N PHE A 45 4.70 -7.40 5.06
CA PHE A 45 4.02 -6.13 5.24
C PHE A 45 2.64 -6.32 5.89
N MET A 46 1.83 -7.26 5.41
CA MET A 46 0.53 -7.56 6.00
C MET A 46 0.64 -8.01 7.46
N GLN A 47 1.64 -8.83 7.81
CA GLN A 47 1.85 -9.26 9.20
C GLN A 47 2.21 -8.08 10.11
N VAL A 48 3.09 -7.18 9.66
CA VAL A 48 3.41 -5.95 10.40
C VAL A 48 2.17 -5.06 10.53
N ALA A 49 1.40 -4.91 9.45
CA ALA A 49 0.19 -4.11 9.46
C ALA A 49 -0.89 -4.68 10.40
N PHE A 50 -1.07 -6.00 10.47
CA PHE A 50 -1.98 -6.66 11.39
C PHE A 50 -1.59 -6.49 12.86
N ALA A 51 -0.32 -6.24 13.16
CA ALA A 51 0.13 -5.97 14.52
C ALA A 51 -0.26 -4.56 15.01
N ASP A 52 -0.57 -3.64 14.10
CA ASP A 52 -1.01 -2.28 14.42
C ASP A 52 -2.52 -2.12 14.17
N PRO A 53 -3.36 -2.12 15.21
CA PRO A 53 -4.81 -2.01 15.06
C PRO A 53 -5.25 -0.64 14.51
N THR A 54 -4.41 0.40 14.56
CA THR A 54 -4.76 1.74 14.02
C THR A 54 -4.81 1.76 12.50
N LEU A 55 -4.23 0.76 11.84
CA LEU A 55 -4.16 0.65 10.39
C LEU A 55 -5.40 0.03 9.78
N TRP A 56 -6.26 -0.59 10.59
CA TRP A 56 -7.45 -1.27 10.11
C TRP A 56 -8.68 -0.42 10.38
N PRO A 57 -9.52 -0.17 9.36
CA PRO A 57 -10.72 0.64 9.52
C PRO A 57 -11.65 -0.01 10.55
N TYR A 58 -12.23 0.82 11.41
CA TYR A 58 -13.30 0.39 12.30
C TYR A 58 -14.61 0.13 11.52
N ASP A 59 -14.72 0.68 10.31
CA ASP A 59 -15.87 0.51 9.43
C ASP A 59 -15.80 -0.85 8.71
N PRO A 60 -16.79 -1.75 8.94
CA PRO A 60 -16.84 -3.05 8.27
C PRO A 60 -17.08 -2.98 6.75
N SER A 61 -17.39 -1.81 6.19
CA SER A 61 -17.49 -1.58 4.74
C SER A 61 -16.16 -1.26 4.05
N SER A 62 -15.10 -1.00 4.83
CA SER A 62 -13.75 -0.73 4.33
C SER A 62 -12.86 -1.96 4.55
N SER A 63 -12.35 -2.55 3.47
CA SER A 63 -11.47 -3.75 3.51
C SER A 63 -9.98 -3.41 3.48
N GLY A 64 -9.63 -2.14 3.26
CA GLY A 64 -8.26 -1.71 2.99
C GLY A 64 -7.50 -1.21 4.22
N ILE A 65 -6.17 -1.25 4.15
CA ILE A 65 -5.31 -0.63 5.15
C ILE A 65 -5.43 0.89 5.06
N SER A 66 -5.66 1.56 6.18
CA SER A 66 -5.75 3.01 6.23
C SER A 66 -4.44 3.66 5.79
N LEU A 67 -4.47 4.27 4.60
CA LEU A 67 -3.30 4.94 4.03
C LEU A 67 -2.82 6.07 4.94
N ALA A 68 -3.75 6.85 5.49
CA ALA A 68 -3.43 7.97 6.36
C ALA A 68 -2.69 7.54 7.63
N HIS A 69 -3.15 6.49 8.29
CA HIS A 69 -2.51 5.98 9.51
C HIS A 69 -1.20 5.27 9.20
N ALA A 70 -1.12 4.50 8.09
CA ALA A 70 0.12 3.83 7.71
C ALA A 70 1.24 4.82 7.34
N LEU A 71 0.90 5.95 6.71
CA LEU A 71 1.84 7.03 6.44
C LEU A 71 2.21 7.85 7.68
N ALA A 72 1.37 7.85 8.72
CA ALA A 72 1.65 8.51 9.99
C ALA A 72 2.30 7.57 11.03
N SER A 73 2.47 6.29 10.69
CA SER A 73 3.00 5.27 11.57
C SER A 73 4.48 5.53 11.92
N PRO A 74 4.93 5.23 13.15
CA PRO A 74 6.34 5.25 13.50
C PRO A 74 7.16 4.17 12.79
N GLN A 75 6.51 3.12 12.25
CA GLN A 75 7.19 2.10 11.45
C GLN A 75 7.36 2.59 10.01
N PHE A 76 8.51 3.20 9.72
CA PHE A 76 8.78 3.81 8.41
C PHE A 76 8.69 2.81 7.23
N GLU A 77 8.91 1.52 7.48
CA GLU A 77 8.79 0.45 6.49
C GLU A 77 7.37 0.34 5.90
N LEU A 78 6.34 0.65 6.69
CA LEU A 78 4.95 0.62 6.21
C LEU A 78 4.74 1.68 5.12
N GLY A 79 5.15 2.91 5.38
CA GLY A 79 5.08 4.00 4.39
C GLY A 79 5.93 3.71 3.15
N ARG A 80 7.14 3.15 3.33
CA ARG A 80 8.01 2.73 2.23
C ARG A 80 7.36 1.68 1.33
N PHE A 81 6.73 0.66 1.93
CA PHE A 81 6.05 -0.37 1.17
C PHE A 81 4.91 0.22 0.33
N ILE A 82 4.04 1.01 0.95
CA ILE A 82 2.86 1.56 0.29
C ILE A 82 3.25 2.47 -0.88
N LEU A 83 4.25 3.33 -0.67
CA LEU A 83 4.78 4.16 -1.75
C LEU A 83 5.31 3.30 -2.90
N THR A 84 6.13 2.30 -2.59
CA THR A 84 6.74 1.44 -3.60
C THR A 84 5.68 0.68 -4.38
N ASP A 85 4.68 0.12 -3.70
CA ASP A 85 3.54 -0.56 -4.30
C ASP A 85 2.72 0.36 -5.21
N THR A 86 2.47 1.58 -4.76
CA THR A 86 1.76 2.60 -5.54
C THR A 86 2.54 2.98 -6.80
N ILE A 87 3.85 3.25 -6.70
CA ILE A 87 4.71 3.61 -7.84
C ILE A 87 4.77 2.46 -8.85
N ILE A 88 4.95 1.24 -8.39
CA ILE A 88 5.04 0.08 -9.26
C ILE A 88 3.71 -0.16 -9.97
N SER A 89 2.60 -0.07 -9.25
CA SER A 89 1.25 -0.23 -9.80
C SER A 89 0.94 0.80 -10.88
N LEU A 90 1.32 2.06 -10.66
CA LEU A 90 1.26 3.08 -11.70
C LEU A 90 2.13 2.77 -12.91
N THR A 91 3.39 2.42 -12.67
CA THR A 91 4.39 2.23 -13.73
C THR A 91 3.97 1.09 -14.66
N PHE A 92 3.35 0.04 -14.12
CA PHE A 92 2.88 -1.11 -14.88
C PHE A 92 1.41 -1.04 -15.29
N GLY A 93 0.65 -0.05 -14.83
CA GLY A 93 -0.80 0.01 -15.02
C GLY A 93 -1.52 -1.19 -14.39
N THR A 94 -1.01 -1.69 -13.25
CA THR A 94 -1.59 -2.80 -12.49
C THR A 94 -2.28 -2.30 -11.23
N GLN A 95 -3.10 -3.16 -10.62
CA GLN A 95 -3.61 -2.90 -9.27
C GLN A 95 -2.47 -2.99 -8.25
N ALA A 96 -2.60 -2.19 -7.18
CA ALA A 96 -1.81 -2.29 -5.96
C ALA A 96 -1.83 -3.73 -5.42
N LEU A 97 -0.71 -4.15 -4.83
CA LEU A 97 -0.62 -5.46 -4.19
C LEU A 97 -1.47 -5.55 -2.93
N VAL A 98 -1.74 -4.40 -2.31
CA VAL A 98 -2.61 -4.29 -1.14
C VAL A 98 -3.68 -3.22 -1.36
N GLU A 99 -4.87 -3.46 -0.84
CA GLU A 99 -5.95 -2.49 -0.86
C GLU A 99 -5.71 -1.42 0.21
N TYR A 100 -5.80 -0.16 -0.19
CA TYR A 100 -5.63 0.99 0.70
C TYR A 100 -6.95 1.74 0.87
N ASP A 101 -7.32 1.99 2.12
CA ASP A 101 -8.43 2.88 2.47
C ASP A 101 -7.97 4.34 2.46
N LEU A 102 -8.64 5.13 1.62
CA LEU A 102 -8.37 6.55 1.39
C LEU A 102 -9.44 7.46 2.02
N SER A 103 -10.37 6.88 2.78
CA SER A 103 -11.50 7.62 3.37
C SER A 103 -11.04 8.66 4.40
N HIS A 104 -9.81 8.51 4.91
CA HIS A 104 -9.23 9.38 5.92
C HIS A 104 -8.30 10.42 5.28
N PRO A 105 -8.38 11.70 5.67
CA PRO A 105 -7.42 12.70 5.24
C PRO A 105 -6.03 12.37 5.79
N LEU A 106 -4.98 12.85 5.11
CA LEU A 106 -3.60 12.73 5.58
C LEU A 106 -3.46 13.30 6.99
N ILE A 107 -2.96 12.47 7.91
CA ILE A 107 -2.68 12.86 9.28
C ILE A 107 -1.39 13.68 9.27
N GLN A 108 -1.48 14.96 9.67
CA GLN A 108 -0.30 15.77 9.91
C GLN A 108 0.31 15.36 11.24
N THR A 109 1.47 14.72 11.20
CA THR A 109 2.26 14.41 12.38
C THR A 109 3.01 15.69 12.80
N ASN A 110 2.78 16.18 14.02
CA ASN A 110 3.39 17.41 14.55
C ASN A 110 4.89 17.27 14.91
N GLY A 111 5.63 16.32 14.29
CA GLY A 111 7.05 16.01 14.52
C GLY A 111 7.78 15.67 13.21
N GLU A 112 9.03 15.18 13.29
CA GLU A 112 9.84 14.71 12.15
C GLU A 112 8.96 13.97 11.15
N HIS A 113 8.82 14.50 9.94
CA HIS A 113 7.81 14.05 9.01
C HIS A 113 8.11 12.57 8.66
N PRO A 114 7.16 11.63 8.83
CA PRO A 114 7.35 10.22 8.45
C PRO A 114 7.71 10.00 6.97
N MET A 115 7.65 11.06 6.16
CA MET A 115 7.96 11.11 4.74
C MET A 115 9.18 11.98 4.40
N GLU A 116 9.91 12.50 5.40
CA GLU A 116 11.15 13.27 5.17
C GLU A 116 12.22 12.44 4.41
N TRP A 117 12.19 11.12 4.53
CA TRP A 117 13.05 10.20 3.77
C TRP A 117 12.74 10.17 2.26
N LEU A 118 11.62 10.74 1.83
CA LEU A 118 11.22 10.84 0.43
C LEU A 118 11.36 12.27 -0.07
N HIS A 119 12.60 12.73 -0.22
CA HIS A 119 12.88 13.99 -0.89
C HIS A 119 12.35 13.94 -2.34
N GLY A 120 11.25 14.65 -2.62
CA GLY A 120 10.75 14.87 -3.98
C GLY A 120 9.42 14.22 -4.36
N CYS A 121 8.72 13.50 -3.47
CA CYS A 121 7.37 13.00 -3.75
C CYS A 121 6.38 13.47 -2.66
N PRO A 122 5.51 14.44 -2.96
CA PRO A 122 4.54 14.94 -1.99
C PRO A 122 3.56 13.82 -1.61
N ALA A 123 3.28 13.65 -0.32
CA ALA A 123 2.29 12.66 0.15
C ALA A 123 0.92 12.78 -0.53
N GLN A 124 0.54 13.98 -1.00
CA GLN A 124 -0.66 14.23 -1.81
C GLN A 124 -0.70 13.47 -3.16
N PHE A 125 0.46 13.11 -3.72
CA PHE A 125 0.53 12.33 -4.96
C PHE A 125 -0.04 10.93 -4.76
N MET A 126 0.26 10.28 -3.63
CA MET A 126 -0.21 8.91 -3.32
C MET A 126 -1.74 8.80 -3.20
N PHE A 127 -2.39 9.79 -2.60
CA PHE A 127 -3.87 9.84 -2.53
C PHE A 127 -4.50 10.05 -3.90
N SER A 128 -3.92 10.92 -4.72
CA SER A 128 -4.43 11.21 -6.06
C SER A 128 -4.41 9.95 -6.93
N ILE A 129 -3.37 9.12 -6.81
CA ILE A 129 -3.22 7.88 -7.56
C ILE A 129 -4.23 6.83 -7.13
N ASN A 130 -4.23 6.49 -5.85
CA ASN A 130 -5.08 5.43 -5.32
C ASN A 130 -6.57 5.84 -5.36
N GLY A 131 -6.87 7.14 -5.38
CA GLY A 131 -8.22 7.69 -5.50
C GLY A 131 -8.72 7.85 -6.93
N THR A 132 -7.90 7.60 -7.97
CA THR A 132 -8.36 7.74 -9.36
C THR A 132 -9.30 6.61 -9.78
N PRO A 133 -10.31 6.88 -10.63
CA PRO A 133 -11.20 5.87 -11.20
C PRO A 133 -10.51 4.80 -12.05
N LEU A 134 -9.20 4.90 -12.31
CA LEU A 134 -8.47 3.96 -13.14
C LEU A 134 -8.34 2.58 -12.48
N GLY A 135 -8.29 2.52 -11.14
CA GLY A 135 -8.33 1.26 -10.38
C GLY A 135 -9.72 0.64 -10.26
N ARG A 136 -10.79 1.45 -10.26
CA ARG A 136 -12.17 0.94 -10.07
C ARG A 136 -12.84 0.46 -11.35
N LYS A 137 -12.24 0.69 -12.53
CA LYS A 137 -12.89 0.41 -13.82
C LYS A 137 -12.68 -1.01 -14.35
N LEU A 138 -12.03 -1.90 -13.58
CA LEU A 138 -11.84 -3.30 -13.96
C LEU A 138 -12.72 -4.29 -13.17
N GLU A 139 -13.41 -3.87 -12.11
CA GLU A 139 -14.31 -4.74 -11.34
C GLU A 139 -15.78 -4.68 -11.75
N THR A 140 -16.19 -3.77 -12.65
CA THR A 140 -17.61 -3.60 -13.02
C THR A 140 -18.01 -4.19 -14.38
N THR A 141 -17.14 -4.94 -15.06
CA THR A 141 -17.47 -5.56 -16.37
C THR A 141 -17.74 -7.06 -16.33
N HIS A 142 -18.03 -7.64 -15.16
CA HIS A 142 -18.63 -8.98 -15.09
C HIS A 142 -19.84 -9.01 -14.14
N GLY A 143 -21.02 -8.67 -14.68
CA GLY A 143 -22.27 -9.17 -14.12
C GLY A 143 -23.44 -8.20 -14.04
N HIS A 144 -24.03 -7.81 -15.18
CA HIS A 144 -25.49 -7.86 -15.40
C HIS A 144 -25.82 -7.32 -16.80
N GLY A 145 -25.82 -8.21 -17.79
CA GLY A 145 -26.54 -7.96 -19.03
C GLY A 145 -28.02 -8.21 -18.80
N ILE A 146 -28.81 -7.17 -18.57
CA ILE A 146 -30.26 -7.24 -18.79
C ILE A 146 -30.52 -6.70 -20.20
N LEU A 147 -30.72 -7.63 -21.14
CA LEU A 147 -31.30 -7.38 -22.44
C LEU A 147 -32.75 -6.91 -22.24
N HIS A 148 -33.00 -5.64 -22.52
CA HIS A 148 -34.35 -5.11 -22.65
C HIS A 148 -34.95 -5.60 -23.98
N VAL A 149 -35.95 -6.48 -23.90
CA VAL A 149 -36.76 -6.94 -25.04
C VAL A 149 -37.74 -5.82 -25.42
N PRO A 150 -37.82 -5.40 -26.69
CA PRO A 150 -38.87 -4.47 -27.13
C PRO A 150 -40.15 -5.28 -27.42
N THR A 151 -41.27 -4.90 -26.80
CA THR A 151 -42.60 -5.34 -27.22
C THR A 151 -43.21 -4.32 -28.18
N ASN A 152 -43.45 -4.81 -29.40
CA ASN A 152 -44.36 -4.39 -30.48
C ASN A 152 -45.01 -2.99 -30.40
#